data_AF-A0A8C0C3W2-F1
#
_entry.id   AF-A0A8C0C3W2-F1
#
_cell.length_a   1.000
_cell.length_b   1.000
_cell.length_c   1.000
_cell.angle_alpha   90.00
_cell.angle_beta   90.00
_cell.angle_gamma   90.00
#
_symmetry.space_group_name_H-M   'P 1'
#
loop_
_entity.id
_entity.type
_entity.pdbx_description
1 polymer ?
#
loop_
_entity_poly.entity_id
_entity_poly.type
_entity_poly.pdbx_seq_one_letter_code
_entity_poly.pdbx_strand_id
1 'polypeptide(L)' 'LLIFLSLLLGLLTYRLRLENGLLRTPPMGWLLWEYFRCNTDCKSEPENCIR' A
#
# COMPACT_ATOMS: atom_id res chain seq x y z
N LEU A 1 3.09 -29.00 -26.49
CA LEU A 1 4.14 -27.98 -26.25
C LEU A 1 3.58 -26.57 -26.24
N LEU A 2 2.89 -26.12 -27.29
CA LEU A 2 2.30 -24.76 -27.37
C LEU A 2 1.28 -24.46 -26.26
N ILE A 3 0.41 -25.41 -25.92
CA ILE A 3 -0.58 -25.26 -24.84
C ILE A 3 0.12 -25.08 -23.49
N PHE A 4 1.12 -25.91 -23.19
CA PHE A 4 1.91 -25.79 -21.96
C PHE A 4 2.65 -24.46 -21.88
N LEU A 5 3.18 -23.96 -23.01
CA LEU A 5 3.81 -22.65 -23.08
C LEU A 5 2.80 -21.50 -22.85
N SER A 6 1.60 -21.59 -23.43
CA SER A 6 0.53 -20.61 -23.22
C SER A 6 0.01 -20.58 -21.78
N LEU A 7 -0.12 -21.76 -21.16
CA LEU A 7 -0.53 -21.91 -19.76
C LEU A 7 0.53 -21.33 -18.83
N LEU A 8 1.80 -21.61 -19.10
CA LEU A 8 2.94 -21.06 -18.37
C LEU A 8 2.97 -19.53 -18.47
N LEU A 9 2.80 -18.96 -19.67
CA LEU A 9 2.72 -17.49 -19.84
C LEU A 9 1.53 -16.88 -19.08
N GLY A 10 0.37 -17.53 -19.12
CA GLY A 10 -0.82 -17.07 -18.39
C GLY A 10 -0.60 -17.03 -16.88
N LEU A 11 0.05 -18.06 -16.31
CA LEU A 11 0.43 -18.10 -14.90
C LEU A 11 1.46 -17.02 -14.53
N LEU A 12 2.49 -16.82 -15.36
CA LEU A 12 3.52 -15.80 -15.12
C LEU A 12 2.97 -14.37 -15.17
N THR A 13 1.88 -14.15 -15.91
CA THR A 13 1.26 -12.83 -16.08
C THR A 13 0.02 -12.62 -15.21
N TYR A 14 -0.42 -13.63 -14.45
CA TYR A 14 -1.56 -13.51 -13.55
C TYR A 14 -1.32 -12.43 -12.49
N ARG A 15 -2.32 -11.58 -12.27
CA ARG A 15 -2.31 -10.50 -11.27
C ARG A 15 -3.62 -10.52 -10.53
N LEU A 16 -3.56 -10.51 -9.19
CA LEU A 16 -4.73 -10.31 -8.35
C LEU A 16 -5.00 -8.81 -8.22
N ARG A 17 -6.25 -8.40 -8.44
CA ARG A 17 -6.72 -7.03 -8.23
C ARG A 17 -7.77 -7.02 -7.12
N LEU A 18 -7.81 -5.92 -6.36
CA LEU A 18 -8.82 -5.69 -5.33
C LEU A 18 -9.99 -4.89 -5.93
N GLU A 19 -11.09 -5.56 -6.27
CA GLU A 19 -12.27 -4.94 -6.91
C GLU A 19 -13.32 -4.47 -5.88
N ASN A 20 -12.90 -3.70 -4.88
CA ASN A 20 -13.81 -3.14 -3.86
C ASN A 20 -14.41 -1.77 -4.24
N GLY A 21 -14.19 -1.30 -5.48
CA GLY A 21 -14.69 -0.01 -5.98
C GLY A 21 -13.92 1.22 -5.49
N LEU A 22 -12.96 1.07 -4.58
CA LEU A 22 -12.15 2.17 -4.03
C LEU A 22 -10.86 2.40 -4.84
N LEU A 23 -10.17 3.52 -4.57
CA LEU A 23 -8.85 3.85 -5.13
C LEU A 23 -8.78 3.74 -6.67
N ARG A 24 -9.87 4.10 -7.37
CA ARG A 24 -9.95 4.11 -8.84
C ARG A 24 -8.98 5.12 -9.48
N THR A 25 -8.58 6.14 -8.72
CA THR A 25 -7.44 7.03 -8.97
C THR A 25 -6.46 6.93 -7.81
N PRO A 26 -5.16 7.29 -8.00
CA PRO A 26 -4.21 7.33 -6.90
C PRO A 26 -4.78 8.12 -5.70
N PRO A 27 -4.71 7.58 -4.46
CA PRO A 27 -5.16 8.31 -3.29
C PRO A 27 -4.28 9.54 -3.10
N MET A 28 -4.91 10.69 -2.88
CA MET A 28 -4.22 11.93 -2.52
C MET A 28 -4.58 12.29 -1.08
N GLY A 29 -3.59 12.63 -0.27
CA GLY A 29 -3.78 12.94 1.14
C GLY A 29 -2.45 13.08 1.87
N TRP A 30 -2.53 13.09 3.20
CA TRP A 30 -1.38 13.22 4.11
C TRP A 30 -1.11 11.89 4.83
N LEU A 31 0.18 11.54 4.96
CA LEU A 31 0.65 10.38 5.72
C LEU A 31 1.58 10.85 6.84
N LEU A 32 1.15 10.63 8.09
CA LEU A 32 1.85 11.14 9.28
C LEU A 32 3.23 10.48 9.50
N TRP A 33 3.42 9.24 9.05
CA TRP A 33 4.60 8.43 9.39
C TRP A 33 5.93 9.03 8.95
N GLU A 34 6.00 9.69 7.79
CA GLU A 34 7.27 10.23 7.31
C GLU A 34 7.78 11.39 8.18
N TYR A 35 6.85 12.20 8.70
CA TYR A 35 7.14 13.36 9.53
C TYR A 35 7.23 12.99 11.02
N PHE A 36 6.18 12.39 11.58
CA PHE A 36 6.05 12.14 13.02
C PHE A 36 6.62 10.78 13.48
N ARG A 37 6.82 9.84 12.55
CA ARG A 37 7.31 8.48 12.84
C ARG A 37 6.43 7.81 13.92
N CYS A 38 7.06 7.15 14.88
CA CYS A 38 6.43 6.53 16.05
C CYS A 38 6.70 7.35 17.32
N ASN A 39 6.70 8.70 17.23
CA ASN A 39 6.91 9.49 18.44
C ASN A 39 5.73 9.32 19.40
N THR A 40 5.99 8.72 20.56
CA THR A 40 4.99 8.51 21.62
C THR A 40 5.34 9.27 22.89
N ASP A 41 6.44 10.02 22.90
CA ASP A 41 6.87 10.80 24.05
C ASP A 41 6.16 12.16 24.10
N CYS A 42 4.87 12.11 24.42
CA CYS A 42 4.05 13.30 24.58
C CYS A 42 4.44 14.18 25.78
N LYS A 43 5.31 13.70 26.69
CA LYS A 43 5.75 14.50 27.83
C LYS A 43 6.83 15.49 27.41
N SER A 44 7.78 15.06 26.59
CA SER A 44 8.86 15.92 26.09
C SER A 44 8.49 16.62 24.77
N GLU A 45 7.68 15.99 23.92
CA GLU A 45 7.30 16.49 22.59
C GLU A 45 5.77 16.54 22.38
N PRO A 46 5.04 17.40 23.13
CA PRO A 46 3.57 17.40 23.14
C PRO A 46 2.92 17.78 21.80
N GLU A 47 3.64 18.47 20.92
CA GLU A 47 3.17 18.92 19.60
C GLU A 47 3.44 17.90 18.48
N ASN A 48 4.42 17.01 18.67
CA ASN A 48 4.89 16.06 17.65
C ASN A 48 4.59 14.60 17.99
N CYS A 49 3.97 14.32 19.13
CA CYS A 49 3.64 12.96 19.52
C CYS A 49 2.32 12.46 18.89
N ILE A 50 2.26 11.15 18.63
CA ILE A 50 1.05 10.44 18.20
C ILE A 50 0.26 10.02 19.46
N ARG A 51 -1.01 10.45 19.56
CA ARG A 51 -1.93 10.10 20.66
C ARG A 51 -2.81 8.91 20.34
#